data_AF-K0VY19-F1
#
_entry.id   AF-K0VY19-F1
#
_cell.length_a   1.000
_cell.length_b   1.000
_cell.length_c   1.000
_cell.angle_alpha   90.00
_cell.angle_beta   90.00
_cell.angle_gamma   90.00
#
_symmetry.space_group_name_H-M   'P 1'
#
loop_
_entity.id
_entity.type
_entity.pdbx_description
1 polymer ?
#
loop_
_entity_poly.entity_id
_entity_poly.type
_entity_poly.pdbx_seq_one_letter_code
_entity_poly.pdbx_strand_id
1 'polypeptide(L)'
;SRNNTSHQRKFSAWLKREGRESIVSRLTGSDEQQQSLKEDFRAFTKEEGKKVVVSFDRLRQYLGAESQLKQHHPYPDDARIIDDLAKEALSKLGSN
;
A
#
# COMPACT_ATOMS: atom_id res chain seq x y z
N SER A 1 -8.88 13.46 -7.47
CA SER A 1 -8.33 12.20 -6.94
C SER A 1 -8.02 11.15 -8.03
N ARG A 2 -8.89 10.88 -9.02
CA ARG A 2 -8.68 9.83 -10.07
C ARG A 2 -7.39 9.93 -10.89
N ASN A 3 -6.93 11.14 -11.22
CA ASN A 3 -5.80 11.32 -12.13
C ASN A 3 -4.43 10.94 -11.51
N ASN A 4 -4.28 11.00 -10.18
CA ASN A 4 -3.00 10.65 -9.52
C ASN A 4 -2.77 9.13 -9.50
N THR A 5 -3.82 8.36 -9.23
CA THR A 5 -3.75 6.89 -9.19
C THR A 5 -3.43 6.30 -10.55
N SER A 6 -3.92 6.88 -11.66
CA SER A 6 -3.57 6.42 -13.01
C SER A 6 -2.10 6.66 -13.34
N HIS A 7 -1.54 7.78 -12.90
CA HIS A 7 -0.12 8.11 -13.13
C HIS A 7 0.83 7.20 -12.34
N GLN A 8 0.49 6.87 -11.09
CA GLN A 8 1.26 5.90 -10.32
C GLN A 8 1.31 4.54 -10.99
N ARG A 9 0.17 4.04 -11.49
CA ARG A 9 0.11 2.75 -12.21
C ARG A 9 0.98 2.75 -13.46
N LYS A 10 0.93 3.84 -14.24
CA LYS A 10 1.78 4.01 -15.43
C LYS A 10 3.26 4.06 -15.07
N PHE A 11 3.63 4.81 -14.03
CA PHE A 11 5.01 4.86 -13.56
C PHE A 11 5.49 3.50 -13.07
N SER A 12 4.69 2.76 -12.30
CA SER A 12 5.03 1.39 -11.89
C SER A 12 5.19 0.44 -13.08
N ALA A 13 4.36 0.56 -14.11
CA ALA A 13 4.49 -0.23 -15.33
C ALA A 13 5.76 0.12 -16.11
N TRP A 14 6.08 1.42 -16.21
CA TRP A 14 7.32 1.91 -16.80
C TRP A 14 8.56 1.37 -16.07
N LEU A 15 8.58 1.41 -14.74
CA LEU A 15 9.68 0.85 -13.94
C LEU A 15 9.90 -0.64 -14.21
N LYS A 16 8.81 -1.41 -14.34
CA LYS A 16 8.90 -2.84 -14.67
C LYS A 16 9.46 -3.09 -16.06
N ARG A 17 9.03 -2.31 -17.06
CA ARG A 17 9.52 -2.39 -18.43
C ARG A 17 11.02 -2.09 -18.50
N GLU A 18 11.50 -1.20 -17.64
CA GLU A 18 12.89 -0.73 -17.66
C GLU A 18 13.80 -1.57 -16.75
N GLY A 19 13.27 -2.65 -16.16
CA GLY A 19 14.02 -3.54 -15.28
C GLY A 19 14.45 -2.87 -13.97
N ARG A 20 13.71 -1.86 -13.52
CA ARG A 20 14.05 -1.07 -12.33
C ARG A 20 13.33 -1.60 -11.09
N GLU A 21 13.91 -1.37 -9.92
CA GLU A 21 13.33 -1.80 -8.63
C GLU A 21 11.97 -1.16 -8.35
N SER A 22 11.20 -1.75 -7.44
CA SER A 22 9.87 -1.22 -7.10
C SER A 22 9.94 0.17 -6.45
N ILE A 23 8.84 0.93 -6.53
CA ILE A 23 8.72 2.22 -5.84
C ILE A 23 8.92 2.04 -4.34
N VAL A 24 8.29 1.03 -3.73
CA VAL A 24 8.30 0.80 -2.27
C VAL A 24 9.72 0.56 -1.76
N SER A 25 10.46 -0.37 -2.39
CA SER A 25 11.85 -0.70 -2.01
C SER A 25 12.76 0.53 -1.99
N ARG A 26 12.55 1.44 -2.93
CA ARG A 26 13.37 2.65 -3.07
C ARG A 26 12.86 3.84 -2.28
N LEU A 27 11.58 3.83 -1.91
CA LEU A 27 10.97 4.89 -1.13
C LEU A 27 11.42 4.86 0.34
N THR A 28 11.59 3.66 0.89
CA THR A 28 12.06 3.38 2.27
C THR A 28 13.53 2.97 2.32
N GLY A 29 14.21 3.03 1.17
CA GLY A 29 15.62 2.66 1.01
C GLY A 29 16.59 3.79 1.38
N SER A 30 17.87 3.57 1.06
CA SER A 30 18.96 4.54 1.25
C SER A 30 18.75 5.83 0.45
N ASP A 31 19.47 6.90 0.79
CA ASP A 31 19.39 8.17 0.06
C ASP A 31 19.69 8.01 -1.44
N GLU A 32 20.59 7.10 -1.80
CA GLU A 32 20.89 6.73 -3.19
C GLU A 32 19.68 6.09 -3.88
N GLN A 33 18.98 5.18 -3.21
CA GLN A 33 17.77 4.56 -3.76
C GLN A 33 16.65 5.59 -3.94
N GLN A 34 16.50 6.51 -2.98
CA GLN A 34 15.54 7.61 -3.06
C GLN A 34 15.87 8.57 -4.20
N GLN A 35 17.15 8.87 -4.41
CA GLN A 35 17.63 9.72 -5.49
C GLN A 35 17.43 9.05 -6.86
N SER A 36 17.76 7.76 -6.98
CA SER A 36 17.49 6.96 -8.18
C SER A 36 16.00 6.98 -8.55
N LEU A 37 15.10 6.87 -7.57
CA LEU A 37 13.66 6.94 -7.81
C LEU A 37 13.21 8.30 -8.38
N LYS A 38 13.78 9.41 -7.89
CA LYS A 38 13.51 10.76 -8.42
C LYS A 38 14.00 10.91 -9.86
N GLU A 39 15.16 10.35 -10.17
CA GLU A 39 15.73 10.39 -11.52
C GLU A 39 14.90 9.58 -12.51
N ASP A 40 14.49 8.37 -12.13
CA ASP A 40 13.59 7.53 -12.92
C ASP A 40 12.24 8.23 -13.16
N PHE A 41 11.69 8.91 -12.15
CA PHE A 41 10.45 9.67 -12.31
C PHE A 41 10.62 10.86 -13.27
N ARG A 42 11.79 11.52 -13.27
CA ARG A 42 12.12 12.57 -14.24
C ARG A 42 12.27 12.00 -15.66
N ALA A 43 12.81 10.80 -15.83
CA ALA A 43 12.89 10.14 -17.13
C ALA A 43 11.50 9.78 -17.66
N PHE A 44 10.67 9.16 -16.81
CA PHE A 44 9.28 8.85 -17.13
C PHE A 44 8.46 10.08 -17.55
N THR A 45 8.57 11.19 -16.82
CA THR A 45 7.84 12.43 -17.16
C THR A 45 8.28 13.04 -18.49
N LYS A 46 9.56 12.92 -18.86
CA LYS A 46 10.05 13.32 -20.19
C LYS A 46 9.46 12.46 -21.31
N GLU A 47 9.33 11.15 -21.08
CA GLU A 47 8.76 10.22 -22.07
C GLU A 47 7.25 10.37 -22.24
N GLU A 48 6.48 10.53 -21.15
CA GLU A 48 5.02 10.71 -21.21
C GLU A 48 4.59 12.04 -21.83
N GLY A 49 5.50 13.03 -21.93
CA GLY A 49 5.22 14.35 -22.51
C GLY A 49 4.16 15.17 -21.75
N LYS A 50 3.80 14.77 -20.53
CA LYS A 50 2.77 15.40 -19.69
C LYS A 50 3.31 15.70 -18.30
N LYS A 51 2.81 16.79 -17.70
CA LYS A 51 3.15 17.19 -16.32
C LYS A 51 2.47 16.24 -15.33
N VAL A 52 3.06 15.06 -15.16
CA VAL A 52 2.64 14.07 -14.18
C VAL A 52 3.19 14.46 -12.82
N VAL A 53 2.32 14.60 -11.83
CA VAL A 53 2.70 14.85 -10.45
C VAL A 53 2.46 13.56 -9.67
N VAL A 54 3.46 13.09 -8.94
CA VAL A 54 3.33 12.02 -7.95
C VAL A 54 3.96 12.53 -6.66
N SER A 55 3.22 12.51 -5.56
CA SER A 55 3.73 12.93 -4.25
C SER A 55 4.38 11.73 -3.55
N PHE A 56 5.70 11.64 -3.63
CA PHE A 56 6.48 10.61 -2.94
C PHE A 56 6.45 10.76 -1.42
N ASP A 57 6.43 11.99 -0.90
CA ASP A 57 6.31 12.23 0.54
C ASP A 57 4.98 11.72 1.10
N ARG A 58 3.90 11.85 0.33
CA ARG A 58 2.60 11.29 0.71
C ARG A 58 2.61 9.76 0.70
N LEU A 59 3.29 9.15 -0.28
CA LEU A 59 3.49 7.70 -0.30
C LEU A 59 4.32 7.24 0.91
N ARG A 60 5.36 7.99 1.29
CA ARG A 60 6.14 7.73 2.51
C ARG A 60 5.30 7.87 3.76
N GLN A 61 4.45 8.87 3.82
CA GLN A 61 3.52 9.03 4.94
C GLN A 61 2.58 7.83 5.05
N TYR A 62 2.07 7.28 3.94
CA TYR A 62 1.26 6.06 4.02
C TYR A 62 2.06 4.84 4.48
N LEU A 63 3.30 4.66 3.99
CA LEU A 63 4.16 3.55 4.43
C LEU A 63 4.64 3.70 5.89
N GLY A 64 5.00 4.90 6.31
CA GLY A 64 5.35 5.19 7.70
C GLY A 64 4.13 5.18 8.62
N ALA A 65 2.96 5.56 8.10
CA ALA A 65 1.68 5.37 8.76
C ALA A 65 1.20 3.93 8.73
N GLU A 66 1.87 2.96 8.09
CA GLU A 66 1.56 1.54 8.35
C GLU A 66 1.85 1.17 9.81
N SER A 67 2.74 1.90 10.49
CA SER A 67 2.90 1.83 11.96
C SER A 67 1.71 2.47 12.72
N GLN A 68 1.01 3.43 12.11
CA GLN A 68 -0.14 4.15 12.67
C GLN A 68 -1.50 3.62 12.20
N LEU A 69 -1.52 2.74 11.19
CA LEU A 69 -2.61 1.82 10.94
C LEU A 69 -2.58 0.85 12.13
N LYS A 70 -3.14 1.30 13.25
CA LYS A 70 -3.58 0.42 14.34
C LYS A 70 -4.13 -0.82 13.65
N GLN A 71 -3.64 -2.00 14.03
CA GLN A 71 -4.33 -3.24 13.70
C GLN A 71 -5.81 -2.96 13.93
N HIS A 72 -6.58 -2.87 12.84
CA HIS A 72 -8.00 -2.64 12.96
C HIS A 72 -8.55 -3.96 13.45
N HIS A 73 -8.66 -4.10 14.77
CA HIS A 73 -9.47 -5.13 15.39
C HIS A 73 -10.92 -4.78 15.03
N PRO A 74 -11.57 -5.50 14.09
CA PRO A 74 -12.97 -5.25 13.79
C PRO A 74 -13.75 -5.56 15.06
N TYR A 75 -14.42 -4.52 15.57
CA TYR A 75 -15.44 -4.53 16.63
C TYR A 75 -15.20 -5.48 17.83
N PRO A 76 -14.73 -4.95 18.98
CA PRO A 76 -14.65 -5.75 20.22
C PRO A 76 -16.02 -6.26 20.68
N ASP A 77 -17.11 -5.62 20.26
CA ASP A 77 -18.48 -6.02 20.59
C ASP A 77 -18.91 -7.31 19.86
N ASP A 78 -18.53 -7.45 18.59
CA ASP A 78 -18.88 -8.63 17.77
C ASP A 78 -18.09 -9.87 18.19
N ALA A 79 -16.91 -9.69 18.80
CA ALA A 79 -16.11 -10.80 19.32
C ALA A 79 -16.87 -11.64 20.36
N ARG A 80 -17.72 -11.00 21.17
CA ARG A 80 -18.60 -11.68 22.14
C ARG A 80 -19.69 -12.47 21.43
N ILE A 81 -20.30 -11.88 20.40
CA ILE A 81 -21.34 -12.53 19.59
C ILE A 81 -20.78 -13.79 18.91
N ILE A 82 -19.55 -13.72 18.39
CA ILE A 82 -18.88 -14.87 17.76
C ILE A 82 -18.55 -15.97 18.78
N ASP A 83 -18.03 -15.62 19.97
CA ASP A 83 -17.71 -16.61 21.02
C ASP A 83 -18.97 -17.30 21.55
N ASP A 84 -20.04 -16.54 21.78
CA ASP A 84 -21.33 -17.07 22.23
C ASP A 84 -21.93 -18.00 21.17
N LEU A 85 -21.88 -17.61 19.88
CA LEU A 85 -22.36 -18.43 18.78
C LEU A 85 -21.52 -19.72 18.61
N ALA A 86 -20.20 -19.62 18.77
CA ALA A 86 -19.30 -20.78 18.70
C ALA A 86 -19.55 -21.77 19.84
N LYS A 87 -19.76 -21.28 21.07
CA LYS A 87 -20.12 -22.10 22.23
C LYS A 87 -21.49 -22.75 22.08
N GLU A 88 -22.47 -22.03 21.53
CA GLU A 88 -23.79 -22.59 21.24
C GLU A 88 -23.70 -23.72 20.20
N ALA A 89 -22.95 -23.50 19.12
CA ALA A 89 -22.72 -24.52 18.08
C ALA A 89 -22.02 -25.77 18.63
N LEU A 90 -21.00 -25.59 19.48
CA LEU A 90 -20.29 -26.70 20.17
C LEU A 90 -21.20 -27.47 21.13
N SER A 91 -22.04 -26.75 21.89
CA SER A 91 -22.97 -27.37 22.84
C SER A 91 -24.04 -28.20 22.14
N LYS A 92 -24.45 -27.79 20.93
CA LYS A 92 -25.37 -28.55 20.06
C LYS A 92 -24.71 -29.77 19.40
N LEU A 93 -23.38 -29.76 19.23
CA LEU A 93 -22.63 -30.89 18.68
C LEU A 93 -22.26 -31.94 19.74
N GLY A 94 -22.19 -31.54 21.02
CA GLY A 94 -21.85 -32.40 22.16
C GLY A 94 -23.02 -33.16 22.79
N SER A 95 -24.25 -33.00 22.30
CA SER A 95 -25.39 -33.87 22.65
C SER A 95 -25.56 -34.93 21.57
N ASN A 96 -24.86 -36.05 21.74
CA ASN A 96 -25.20 -37.34 21.14
C ASN A 96 -25.04 -38.40 22.23
#